data_AF-A0A1B2EX82-F1
#
_entry.id   AF-A0A1B2EX82-F1
#
_cell.length_a   1.000
_cell.length_b   1.000
_cell.length_c   1.000
_cell.angle_alpha   90.00
_cell.angle_beta   90.00
_cell.angle_gamma   90.00
#
_symmetry.space_group_name_H-M   'P 1'
#
loop_
_entity.id
_entity.type
_entity.pdbx_description
1 polymer ?
#
loop_
_entity_poly.entity_id
_entity_poly.type
_entity_poly.pdbx_seq_one_letter_code
_entity_poly.pdbx_strand_id
1 'polypeptide(L)'
;MPTRSLPYDEILCELITRIRKRFIGQDAAVAAFAAEICRHIAASPAQQRPGIFLIAGPNVGNDHLGLPAGLADSLRTGGELYELSSIQGEDLAHLFAPTSGGTQVRSMLYVLKNNPIGVLVLRDIDKAPPELLKKLMNAWSQGFAEDEAGKKIALANAIFVLTTEVAQTQIGQIARDEPDPDRLHVQCLKLLLDAGFPAPLLKSLDAVFALKALTPGEVVLEHYRSFTDQIASHGLVLKGGIDGRILAHSMDKTTEPCIEDAWLPRDELDARLAQAKVAGVHTVRLVLREGIITVVPVGERSAQDATNPSADAHLPSLLTARRQVSDGTGVRNRMVTIPNA
;
A
#
# COMPACT_ATOMS: atom_id res chain seq x y z
N MET A 1 6.29 -29.13 19.86
CA MET A 1 4.90 -28.78 19.48
C MET A 1 4.66 -29.32 18.09
N PRO A 2 3.64 -30.14 17.83
CA PRO A 2 3.37 -30.57 16.46
C PRO A 2 2.76 -29.39 15.70
N THR A 3 3.43 -28.94 14.65
CA THR A 3 2.93 -27.95 13.70
C THR A 3 1.75 -28.57 12.97
N ARG A 4 0.53 -28.27 13.42
CA ARG A 4 -0.70 -28.65 12.72
C ARG A 4 -0.66 -27.97 11.35
N SER A 5 -0.33 -28.73 10.31
CA SER A 5 -0.48 -28.32 8.91
C SER A 5 -1.95 -27.94 8.74
N LEU A 6 -2.20 -26.65 8.50
CA LEU A 6 -3.55 -26.18 8.18
C LEU A 6 -3.91 -26.73 6.79
N PRO A 7 -5.15 -27.20 6.60
CA PRO A 7 -5.63 -27.58 5.28
C PRO A 7 -5.54 -26.39 4.31
N TYR A 8 -5.26 -26.70 3.04
CA TYR A 8 -5.03 -25.73 1.96
C TYR A 8 -6.09 -24.62 1.89
N ASP A 9 -7.37 -25.00 2.03
CA ASP A 9 -8.51 -24.07 1.96
C ASP A 9 -8.54 -23.08 3.14
N GLU A 10 -8.09 -23.50 4.33
CA GLU A 10 -8.07 -22.65 5.52
C GLU A 10 -6.97 -21.57 5.40
N ILE A 11 -5.79 -21.94 4.88
CA ILE A 11 -4.70 -21.00 4.58
C ILE A 11 -5.15 -20.01 3.50
N LEU A 12 -5.79 -20.49 2.44
CA LEU A 12 -6.26 -19.65 1.34
C LEU A 12 -7.32 -18.65 1.81
N CYS A 13 -8.33 -19.10 2.57
CA CYS A 13 -9.36 -18.22 3.13
C CYS A 13 -8.77 -17.19 4.11
N GLU A 14 -7.85 -17.60 4.97
CA GLU A 14 -7.19 -16.71 5.92
C GLU A 14 -6.33 -15.65 5.19
N LEU A 15 -5.57 -16.08 4.18
CA LEU A 15 -4.71 -15.23 3.36
C LEU A 15 -5.52 -14.19 2.59
N ILE A 16 -6.57 -14.62 1.88
CA ILE A 16 -7.48 -13.72 1.17
C ILE A 16 -8.10 -12.73 2.15
N THR A 17 -8.60 -13.19 3.30
CA THR A 17 -9.26 -12.32 4.28
C THR A 17 -8.29 -11.27 4.85
N ARG A 18 -7.05 -11.65 5.16
CA ARG A 18 -6.04 -10.75 5.72
C ARG A 18 -5.52 -9.75 4.69
N ILE A 19 -5.26 -10.17 3.46
CA ILE A 19 -4.78 -9.29 2.40
C ILE A 19 -5.89 -8.34 1.92
N ARG A 20 -7.13 -8.82 1.75
CA ARG A 20 -8.27 -7.96 1.33
C ARG A 20 -8.59 -6.84 2.30
N LYS A 21 -8.32 -7.03 3.59
CA LYS A 21 -8.48 -5.94 4.58
C LYS A 21 -7.55 -4.78 4.31
N ARG A 22 -6.39 -5.05 3.70
CA ARG A 22 -5.36 -4.05 3.41
C ARG A 22 -5.61 -3.45 2.04
N PHE A 23 -5.74 -4.26 0.99
CA PHE A 23 -5.92 -3.77 -0.38
C PHE A 23 -7.37 -3.40 -0.72
N ILE A 24 -7.63 -2.10 -0.91
CA ILE A 24 -8.94 -1.63 -1.39
C ILE A 24 -9.08 -1.89 -2.88
N GLY A 25 -10.18 -2.55 -3.26
CA GLY A 25 -10.52 -2.69 -4.67
C GLY A 25 -9.49 -3.51 -5.44
N GLN A 26 -8.84 -4.51 -4.85
CA GLN A 26 -7.94 -5.40 -5.61
C GLN A 26 -8.32 -6.87 -5.43
N ASP A 27 -9.61 -7.15 -5.19
CA ASP A 27 -10.08 -8.48 -4.81
C ASP A 27 -9.68 -9.59 -5.79
N ALA A 28 -9.76 -9.32 -7.10
CA ALA A 28 -9.37 -10.28 -8.13
C ALA A 28 -7.86 -10.58 -8.11
N ALA A 29 -7.02 -9.53 -8.04
CA ALA A 29 -5.56 -9.67 -7.97
C ALA A 29 -5.14 -10.38 -6.68
N VAL A 30 -5.77 -10.05 -5.54
CA VAL A 30 -5.50 -10.69 -4.25
C VAL A 30 -5.91 -12.17 -4.27
N ALA A 31 -7.06 -12.52 -4.85
CA ALA A 31 -7.50 -13.90 -4.96
C ALA A 31 -6.55 -14.73 -5.85
N ALA A 32 -6.15 -14.18 -7.00
CA ALA A 32 -5.19 -14.82 -7.90
C ALA A 32 -3.82 -15.02 -7.22
N PHE A 33 -3.31 -13.99 -6.55
CA PHE A 33 -2.05 -14.04 -5.82
C PHE A 33 -2.08 -15.08 -4.69
N ALA A 34 -3.15 -15.09 -3.88
CA ALA A 34 -3.31 -16.06 -2.80
C ALA A 34 -3.37 -17.50 -3.33
N ALA A 35 -4.10 -17.74 -4.43
CA ALA A 35 -4.17 -19.04 -5.07
C ALA A 35 -2.82 -19.52 -5.61
N GLU A 36 -2.03 -18.61 -6.20
CA GLU A 36 -0.68 -18.92 -6.69
C GLU A 36 0.27 -19.28 -5.56
N ILE A 37 0.29 -18.50 -4.48
CA ILE A 37 1.12 -18.78 -3.32
C ILE A 37 0.80 -20.14 -2.71
N CYS A 38 -0.49 -20.44 -2.52
CA CYS A 38 -0.89 -21.73 -2.00
C CYS A 38 -0.42 -22.87 -2.92
N ARG A 39 -0.52 -22.69 -4.24
CA ARG A 39 -0.02 -23.67 -5.22
C ARG A 39 1.49 -23.86 -5.13
N HIS A 40 2.25 -22.77 -5.01
CA HIS A 40 3.69 -22.82 -4.82
C HIS A 40 4.07 -23.55 -3.52
N ILE A 41 3.40 -23.26 -2.41
CA ILE A 41 3.63 -23.95 -1.13
C ILE A 41 3.32 -25.45 -1.24
N ALA A 42 2.25 -25.82 -1.95
CA ALA A 42 1.91 -27.22 -2.20
C ALA A 42 2.94 -27.93 -3.10
N ALA A 43 3.55 -27.22 -4.05
CA ALA A 43 4.57 -27.72 -4.97
C ALA A 43 6.00 -27.69 -4.40
N SER A 44 6.24 -26.87 -3.36
CA SER A 44 7.54 -26.57 -2.77
C SER A 44 8.41 -27.81 -2.47
N PRO A 45 7.89 -28.96 -1.97
CA PRO A 45 8.72 -30.15 -1.75
C PRO A 45 9.38 -30.72 -3.02
N ALA A 46 8.87 -30.40 -4.21
CA ALA A 46 9.41 -30.83 -5.50
C ALA A 46 10.22 -29.74 -6.23
N GLN A 47 10.17 -28.50 -5.75
CA GLN A 47 10.75 -27.34 -6.43
C GLN A 47 12.04 -26.89 -5.71
N GLN A 48 13.16 -26.84 -6.43
CA GLN A 48 14.43 -26.36 -5.86
C GLN A 48 14.58 -24.82 -5.92
N ARG A 49 13.58 -24.11 -6.46
CA ARG A 49 13.63 -22.66 -6.66
C ARG A 49 12.63 -21.95 -5.75
N PRO A 50 12.97 -20.76 -5.24
CA PRO A 50 12.02 -19.93 -4.50
C PRO A 50 10.82 -19.53 -5.37
N GLY A 51 9.70 -19.20 -4.74
CA GLY A 51 8.55 -18.59 -5.39
C GLY A 51 8.80 -17.11 -5.64
N ILE A 52 8.67 -16.65 -6.89
CA ILE A 52 8.99 -15.28 -7.28
C ILE A 52 7.79 -14.67 -8.00
N PHE A 53 7.14 -13.72 -7.33
CA PHE A 53 5.90 -13.12 -7.80
C PHE A 53 6.07 -11.62 -7.98
N LEU A 54 5.63 -11.07 -9.11
CA LEU A 54 5.66 -9.63 -9.35
C LEU A 54 4.26 -9.04 -9.23
N ILE A 55 4.14 -7.93 -8.51
CA ILE A 55 2.95 -7.09 -8.48
C ILE A 55 3.26 -5.83 -9.29
N ALA A 56 2.47 -5.61 -10.34
CA ALA A 56 2.64 -4.49 -11.25
C ALA A 56 1.33 -3.69 -11.37
N GLY A 57 1.43 -2.38 -11.48
CA GLY A 57 0.26 -1.52 -11.61
C GLY A 57 0.42 -0.19 -10.88
N PRO A 58 -0.66 0.58 -10.75
CA PRO A 58 -0.63 1.86 -10.05
C PRO A 58 -0.21 1.67 -8.61
N ASN A 59 0.59 2.60 -8.09
CA ASN A 59 0.92 2.63 -6.67
C ASN A 59 -0.37 2.82 -5.87
N VAL A 60 -0.79 1.78 -5.13
CA VAL A 60 -2.01 1.75 -4.32
C VAL A 60 -1.72 2.25 -2.90
N GLY A 61 -0.81 3.21 -2.77
CA GLY A 61 -0.42 3.78 -1.48
C GLY A 61 0.46 2.85 -0.63
N ASN A 62 0.35 2.98 0.69
CA ASN A 62 1.14 2.21 1.66
C ASN A 62 0.84 0.71 1.67
N ASP A 63 -0.18 0.24 0.96
CA ASP A 63 -0.70 -1.13 1.08
C ASP A 63 0.32 -2.20 0.66
N HIS A 64 1.31 -1.86 -0.17
CA HIS A 64 2.45 -2.73 -0.48
C HIS A 64 3.29 -3.08 0.76
N LEU A 65 3.33 -2.20 1.78
CA LEU A 65 3.97 -2.47 3.08
C LEU A 65 3.17 -3.45 3.94
N GLY A 66 1.85 -3.49 3.75
CA GLY A 66 0.93 -4.40 4.44
C GLY A 66 0.94 -5.82 3.86
N LEU A 67 1.42 -6.00 2.63
CA LEU A 67 1.50 -7.30 1.98
C LEU A 67 2.49 -8.27 2.65
N PRO A 68 3.77 -7.91 2.94
CA PRO A 68 4.70 -8.79 3.66
C PRO A 68 4.12 -9.21 5.01
N ALA A 69 3.65 -8.25 5.80
CA ALA A 69 3.07 -8.54 7.10
C ALA A 69 1.84 -9.45 6.97
N GLY A 70 1.03 -9.28 5.92
CA GLY A 70 -0.26 -10.00 5.77
C GLY A 70 -0.03 -11.43 5.34
N LEU A 71 0.90 -11.59 4.41
CA LEU A 71 1.35 -12.88 3.95
C LEU A 71 2.12 -13.61 5.06
N ALA A 72 3.02 -12.92 5.76
CA ALA A 72 3.78 -13.46 6.89
C ALA A 72 2.87 -13.93 8.04
N ASP A 73 1.90 -13.09 8.44
CA ASP A 73 0.92 -13.43 9.46
C ASP A 73 0.10 -14.67 9.07
N SER A 74 -0.37 -14.73 7.83
CA SER A 74 -1.20 -15.84 7.31
C SER A 74 -0.41 -17.15 7.25
N LEU A 75 0.86 -17.07 6.83
CA LEU A 75 1.76 -18.22 6.74
C LEU A 75 2.44 -18.54 8.08
N ARG A 76 2.16 -17.78 9.15
CA ARG A 76 2.79 -17.88 10.47
C ARG A 76 4.32 -17.89 10.38
N THR A 77 4.83 -17.07 9.48
CA THR A 77 6.24 -16.94 9.14
C THR A 77 6.68 -15.50 9.38
N GLY A 78 7.98 -15.24 9.19
CA GLY A 78 8.57 -13.92 9.24
C GLY A 78 8.46 -13.26 7.88
N GLY A 79 8.15 -11.98 7.90
CA GLY A 79 8.16 -11.12 6.72
C GLY A 79 9.20 -10.02 6.89
N GLU A 80 9.88 -9.67 5.80
CA GLU A 80 10.71 -8.47 5.73
C GLU A 80 10.39 -7.72 4.44
N LEU A 81 10.53 -6.40 4.51
CA LEU A 81 10.35 -5.51 3.38
C LEU A 81 11.63 -4.74 3.11
N TYR A 82 12.00 -4.71 1.84
CA TYR A 82 13.17 -4.01 1.34
C TYR A 82 12.74 -3.03 0.26
N GLU A 83 13.05 -1.76 0.44
CA GLU A 83 12.92 -0.75 -0.61
C GLU A 83 14.21 -0.71 -1.41
N LEU A 84 14.21 -1.34 -2.59
CA LEU A 84 15.46 -1.58 -3.31
C LEU A 84 16.08 -0.31 -3.91
N SER A 85 15.28 0.73 -4.12
CA SER A 85 15.74 2.04 -4.57
C SER A 85 16.66 2.73 -3.56
N SER A 86 16.51 2.43 -2.26
CA SER A 86 17.34 3.00 -1.19
C SER A 86 18.57 2.16 -0.86
N ILE A 87 18.66 0.92 -1.34
CA ILE A 87 19.77 0.01 -1.03
C ILE A 87 20.96 0.28 -1.95
N GLN A 88 22.03 0.86 -1.42
CA GLN A 88 23.27 1.14 -2.14
C GLN A 88 24.51 0.93 -1.27
N GLY A 89 25.68 0.78 -1.89
CA GLY A 89 26.97 0.72 -1.19
C GLY A 89 27.01 -0.37 -0.11
N GLU A 90 27.26 0.04 1.14
CA GLU A 90 27.36 -0.85 2.30
C GLU A 90 26.05 -1.65 2.54
N ASP A 91 24.87 -1.04 2.36
CA ASP A 91 23.59 -1.71 2.57
C ASP A 91 23.39 -2.91 1.61
N LEU A 92 23.93 -2.82 0.39
CA LEU A 92 23.89 -3.93 -0.57
C LEU A 92 24.73 -5.11 -0.08
N ALA A 93 25.93 -4.86 0.46
CA ALA A 93 26.77 -5.89 1.04
C ALA A 93 26.08 -6.52 2.26
N HIS A 94 25.53 -5.68 3.14
CA HIS A 94 24.81 -6.10 4.34
C HIS A 94 23.56 -6.94 4.04
N LEU A 95 22.89 -6.72 2.90
CA LEU A 95 21.73 -7.54 2.50
C LEU A 95 22.08 -9.03 2.38
N PHE A 96 23.33 -9.36 2.00
CA PHE A 96 23.83 -10.72 1.87
C PHE A 96 24.73 -11.17 3.04
N ALA A 97 24.76 -10.41 4.14
CA ALA A 97 25.59 -10.76 5.29
C ALA A 97 25.03 -11.98 6.05
N PRO A 98 25.88 -12.79 6.70
CA PRO A 98 25.43 -13.96 7.48
C PRO A 98 24.69 -13.61 8.78
N THR A 99 24.79 -12.36 9.23
CA THR A 99 24.19 -11.82 10.46
C THR A 99 23.46 -10.51 10.14
N SER A 100 22.51 -10.10 10.97
CA SER A 100 21.80 -8.81 10.80
C SER A 100 22.55 -7.61 11.39
N GLY A 101 23.87 -7.70 11.60
CA GLY A 101 24.61 -6.73 12.43
C GLY A 101 24.79 -5.33 11.81
N GLY A 102 24.66 -4.29 12.63
CA GLY A 102 25.26 -2.95 12.47
C GLY A 102 24.47 -1.89 11.70
N THR A 103 23.66 -2.27 10.72
CA THR A 103 22.96 -1.32 9.82
C THR A 103 21.47 -1.25 10.09
N GLN A 104 20.80 -0.23 9.52
CA GLN A 104 19.35 -0.12 9.56
C GLN A 104 18.66 -1.19 8.68
N VAL A 105 19.37 -1.71 7.66
CA VAL A 105 18.87 -2.74 6.74
C VAL A 105 19.19 -4.13 7.27
N ARG A 106 18.16 -4.89 7.61
CA ARG A 106 18.32 -6.26 8.10
C ARG A 106 18.75 -7.21 6.98
N SER A 107 19.80 -8.00 7.18
CA SER A 107 20.23 -9.00 6.20
C SER A 107 19.11 -9.97 5.76
N MET A 108 18.95 -10.12 4.45
CA MET A 108 18.02 -11.06 3.81
C MET A 108 18.42 -12.52 4.08
N LEU A 109 19.71 -12.82 4.00
CA LEU A 109 20.23 -14.17 4.25
C LEU A 109 20.05 -14.59 5.70
N TYR A 110 20.25 -13.66 6.64
CA TYR A 110 19.97 -13.93 8.05
C TYR A 110 18.50 -14.24 8.28
N VAL A 111 17.60 -13.49 7.64
CA VAL A 111 16.15 -13.70 7.75
C VAL A 111 15.77 -15.09 7.23
N LEU A 112 16.21 -15.44 6.02
CA LEU A 112 15.88 -16.74 5.42
C LEU A 112 16.52 -17.93 6.13
N LYS A 113 17.71 -17.74 6.70
CA LYS A 113 18.36 -18.75 7.55
C LYS A 113 17.54 -19.07 8.80
N ASN A 114 16.94 -18.06 9.43
CA ASN A 114 16.11 -18.23 10.62
C ASN A 114 14.65 -18.55 10.29
N ASN A 115 14.21 -18.20 9.08
CA ASN A 115 12.88 -18.48 8.60
C ASN A 115 12.88 -18.90 7.12
N PRO A 116 13.03 -20.21 6.83
CA PRO A 116 13.15 -20.71 5.46
C PRO A 116 11.91 -20.49 4.59
N ILE A 117 10.71 -20.37 5.18
CA ILE A 117 9.46 -20.01 4.49
C ILE A 117 9.25 -18.48 4.57
N GLY A 118 10.33 -17.72 4.75
CA GLY A 118 10.28 -16.27 4.91
C GLY A 118 9.68 -15.60 3.68
N VAL A 119 8.88 -14.57 3.94
CA VAL A 119 8.28 -13.73 2.90
C VAL A 119 9.13 -12.48 2.77
N LEU A 120 9.70 -12.25 1.60
CA LEU A 120 10.54 -11.09 1.33
C LEU A 120 9.88 -10.22 0.28
N VAL A 121 9.61 -8.98 0.62
CA VAL A 121 9.02 -8.02 -0.32
C VAL A 121 10.08 -7.06 -0.79
N LEU A 122 10.31 -7.03 -2.09
CA LEU A 122 11.30 -6.21 -2.75
C LEU A 122 10.58 -5.12 -3.54
N ARG A 123 10.51 -3.91 -2.97
CA ARG A 123 9.85 -2.77 -3.61
C ARG A 123 10.74 -2.14 -4.65
N ASP A 124 10.10 -1.64 -5.71
CA ASP A 124 10.72 -0.92 -6.82
C ASP A 124 11.87 -1.71 -7.45
N ILE A 125 11.61 -2.98 -7.80
CA ILE A 125 12.63 -3.89 -8.34
C ILE A 125 13.27 -3.34 -9.63
N ASP A 126 12.54 -2.56 -10.41
CA ASP A 126 13.04 -1.89 -11.61
C ASP A 126 14.09 -0.81 -11.32
N LYS A 127 14.10 -0.24 -10.11
CA LYS A 127 15.06 0.78 -9.66
C LYS A 127 16.25 0.18 -8.91
N ALA A 128 16.26 -1.14 -8.69
CA ALA A 128 17.32 -1.80 -7.95
C ALA A 128 18.69 -1.68 -8.66
N PRO A 129 19.80 -1.55 -7.92
CA PRO A 129 21.12 -1.53 -8.53
C PRO A 129 21.37 -2.76 -9.42
N PRO A 130 22.00 -2.62 -10.61
CA PRO A 130 22.23 -3.74 -11.51
C PRO A 130 23.01 -4.91 -10.88
N GLU A 131 23.91 -4.62 -9.94
CA GLU A 131 24.67 -5.64 -9.22
C GLU A 131 23.78 -6.45 -8.27
N LEU A 132 22.83 -5.80 -7.60
CA LEU A 132 21.86 -6.45 -6.72
C LEU A 132 20.94 -7.37 -7.53
N LEU A 133 20.40 -6.88 -8.65
CA LEU A 133 19.57 -7.67 -9.55
C LEU A 133 20.28 -8.94 -10.02
N LYS A 134 21.55 -8.81 -10.44
CA LYS A 134 22.36 -9.97 -10.86
C LYS A 134 22.53 -11.01 -9.75
N LYS A 135 22.82 -10.58 -8.52
CA LYS A 135 22.96 -11.47 -7.36
C LYS A 135 21.65 -12.20 -7.06
N LEU A 136 20.53 -11.48 -7.02
CA LEU A 136 19.20 -12.05 -6.78
C LEU A 136 18.84 -13.09 -7.84
N MET A 137 18.95 -12.75 -9.13
CA MET A 137 18.64 -13.66 -10.23
C MET A 137 19.52 -14.92 -10.22
N ASN A 138 20.81 -14.78 -9.90
CA ASN A 138 21.69 -15.92 -9.77
C ASN A 138 21.25 -16.84 -8.61
N ALA A 139 20.95 -16.26 -7.45
CA ALA A 139 20.50 -17.02 -6.29
C ALA A 139 19.17 -17.75 -6.54
N TRP A 140 18.21 -17.09 -7.19
CA TRP A 140 16.94 -17.68 -7.61
C TRP A 140 17.11 -18.85 -8.58
N SER A 141 17.98 -18.68 -9.58
CA SER A 141 18.27 -19.74 -10.57
C SER A 141 18.91 -20.97 -9.92
N GLN A 142 19.84 -20.75 -8.98
CA GLN A 142 20.56 -21.80 -8.28
C GLN A 142 19.75 -22.44 -7.13
N GLY A 143 18.72 -21.77 -6.63
CA GLY A 143 17.93 -22.25 -5.49
C GLY A 143 18.60 -22.05 -4.12
N PHE A 144 19.76 -21.42 -4.07
CA PHE A 144 20.46 -21.05 -2.85
C PHE A 144 21.19 -19.71 -3.06
N ALA A 145 21.46 -19.02 -1.96
CA ALA A 145 22.38 -17.89 -1.92
C ALA A 145 23.60 -18.24 -1.06
N GLU A 146 24.75 -17.68 -1.41
CA GLU A 146 25.98 -17.81 -0.62
C GLU A 146 26.18 -16.54 0.21
N ASP A 147 26.51 -16.71 1.49
CA ASP A 147 27.01 -15.61 2.32
C ASP A 147 28.50 -15.33 2.03
N GLU A 148 29.04 -14.28 2.65
CA GLU A 148 30.45 -13.88 2.48
C GLU A 148 31.46 -14.95 2.95
N ALA A 149 31.04 -15.89 3.80
CA ALA A 149 31.85 -17.02 4.24
C ALA A 149 31.72 -18.25 3.31
N GLY A 150 30.98 -18.13 2.20
CA GLY A 150 30.72 -19.20 1.24
C GLY A 150 29.69 -20.22 1.72
N LYS A 151 28.95 -19.94 2.79
CA LYS A 151 27.91 -20.84 3.27
C LYS A 151 26.64 -20.68 2.43
N LYS A 152 26.16 -21.81 1.92
CA LYS A 152 24.90 -21.88 1.15
C LYS A 152 23.69 -21.84 2.06
N ILE A 153 22.74 -20.97 1.73
CA ILE A 153 21.43 -20.84 2.35
C ILE A 153 20.39 -21.18 1.29
N ALA A 154 19.63 -22.25 1.52
CA ALA A 154 18.60 -22.69 0.60
C ALA A 154 17.46 -21.68 0.51
N LEU A 155 17.00 -21.41 -0.71
CA LEU A 155 15.91 -20.49 -1.02
C LEU A 155 14.65 -21.22 -1.47
N ALA A 156 14.68 -22.55 -1.62
CA ALA A 156 13.58 -23.34 -2.21
C ALA A 156 12.20 -23.11 -1.59
N ASN A 157 12.13 -22.72 -0.31
CA ASN A 157 10.87 -22.49 0.40
C ASN A 157 10.55 -20.99 0.57
N ALA A 158 11.45 -20.10 0.16
CA ALA A 158 11.30 -18.66 0.32
C ALA A 158 10.32 -18.11 -0.72
N ILE A 159 9.55 -17.11 -0.31
CA ILE A 159 8.61 -16.41 -1.19
C ILE A 159 9.09 -14.98 -1.36
N PHE A 160 9.42 -14.61 -2.60
CA PHE A 160 9.77 -13.25 -3.00
C PHE A 160 8.57 -12.60 -3.67
N VAL A 161 8.17 -11.44 -3.15
CA VAL A 161 7.14 -10.61 -3.78
C VAL A 161 7.78 -9.29 -4.21
N LEU A 162 7.81 -9.06 -5.51
CA LEU A 162 8.43 -7.91 -6.12
C LEU A 162 7.33 -6.88 -6.43
N THR A 163 7.65 -5.59 -6.39
CA THR A 163 6.75 -4.54 -6.90
C THR A 163 7.43 -3.70 -7.96
N THR A 164 6.63 -3.20 -8.92
CA THR A 164 7.09 -2.24 -9.92
C THR A 164 5.99 -1.28 -10.33
N GLU A 165 6.38 -0.05 -10.62
CA GLU A 165 5.51 0.99 -11.18
C GLU A 165 5.70 1.15 -12.70
N VAL A 166 6.54 0.33 -13.34
CA VAL A 166 6.75 0.35 -14.78
C VAL A 166 5.44 0.03 -15.50
N ALA A 167 5.09 0.84 -16.51
CA ALA A 167 3.84 0.76 -17.26
C ALA A 167 2.56 0.79 -16.39
N GLN A 168 2.61 1.38 -15.19
CA GLN A 168 1.53 1.34 -14.20
C GLN A 168 0.17 1.83 -14.73
N THR A 169 0.15 2.87 -15.57
CA THR A 169 -1.08 3.41 -16.14
C THR A 169 -1.75 2.41 -17.08
N GLN A 170 -0.98 1.87 -18.04
CA GLN A 170 -1.48 0.90 -19.00
C GLN A 170 -1.89 -0.41 -18.31
N ILE A 171 -1.06 -0.91 -17.38
CA ILE A 171 -1.34 -2.12 -16.59
C ILE A 171 -2.62 -1.95 -15.78
N GLY A 172 -2.77 -0.81 -15.09
CA GLY A 172 -3.96 -0.49 -14.32
C GLY A 172 -5.25 -0.46 -15.13
N GLN A 173 -5.15 -0.05 -16.40
CA GLN A 173 -6.27 0.03 -17.31
C GLN A 173 -6.67 -1.36 -17.85
N ILE A 174 -5.71 -2.14 -18.35
CA ILE A 174 -6.01 -3.51 -18.82
C ILE A 174 -6.51 -4.41 -17.69
N ALA A 175 -6.04 -4.22 -16.46
CA ALA A 175 -6.50 -4.99 -15.30
C ALA A 175 -7.94 -4.68 -14.89
N ARG A 176 -8.53 -3.57 -15.36
CA ARG A 176 -9.97 -3.33 -15.23
C ARG A 176 -10.77 -4.02 -16.32
N ASP A 177 -10.22 -4.06 -17.53
CA ASP A 177 -10.95 -4.43 -18.74
C ASP A 177 -10.87 -5.95 -19.03
N GLU A 178 -9.77 -6.61 -18.63
CA GLU A 178 -9.53 -8.04 -18.83
C GLU A 178 -9.80 -8.82 -17.53
N PRO A 179 -10.92 -9.54 -17.43
CA PRO A 179 -11.25 -10.35 -16.25
C PRO A 179 -10.51 -11.70 -16.22
N ASP A 180 -9.96 -12.16 -17.35
CA ASP A 180 -9.25 -13.44 -17.43
C ASP A 180 -7.80 -13.30 -16.91
N PRO A 181 -7.42 -13.99 -15.82
CA PRO A 181 -6.09 -13.84 -15.23
C PRO A 181 -4.93 -14.25 -16.14
N ASP A 182 -5.13 -15.27 -16.97
CA ASP A 182 -4.08 -15.79 -17.85
C ASP A 182 -3.80 -14.83 -19.01
N ARG A 183 -4.85 -14.26 -19.61
CA ARG A 183 -4.72 -13.20 -20.62
C ARG A 183 -4.12 -11.94 -20.03
N LEU A 184 -4.58 -11.54 -18.84
CA LEU A 184 -4.06 -10.38 -18.14
C LEU A 184 -2.56 -10.53 -17.86
N HIS A 185 -2.13 -11.70 -17.40
CA HIS A 185 -0.73 -12.03 -17.18
C HIS A 185 0.13 -11.82 -18.43
N VAL A 186 -0.30 -12.38 -19.59
CA VAL A 186 0.42 -12.25 -20.86
C VAL A 186 0.48 -10.79 -21.33
N GLN A 187 -0.63 -10.05 -21.22
CA GLN A 187 -0.69 -8.63 -21.58
C GLN A 187 0.23 -7.78 -20.69
N CYS A 188 0.26 -8.05 -19.38
CA CYS A 188 1.17 -7.38 -18.44
C CYS A 188 2.64 -7.64 -18.77
N LEU A 189 3.02 -8.89 -19.05
CA LEU A 189 4.40 -9.22 -19.45
C LEU A 189 4.82 -8.44 -20.69
N LYS A 190 3.93 -8.34 -21.69
CA LYS A 190 4.19 -7.56 -22.90
C LYS A 190 4.38 -6.07 -22.59
N LEU A 191 3.48 -5.47 -21.81
CA LEU A 191 3.58 -4.05 -21.44
C LEU A 191 4.85 -3.74 -20.65
N LEU A 192 5.24 -4.61 -19.72
CA LEU A 192 6.48 -4.47 -18.96
C LEU A 192 7.70 -4.53 -19.89
N LEU A 193 7.73 -5.50 -20.80
CA LEU A 193 8.82 -5.65 -21.78
C LEU A 193 8.92 -4.42 -22.71
N ASP A 194 7.78 -3.97 -23.25
CA ASP A 194 7.71 -2.82 -24.15
C ASP A 194 8.13 -1.51 -23.44
N ALA A 195 7.90 -1.42 -22.12
CA ALA A 195 8.32 -0.30 -21.29
C ALA A 195 9.77 -0.39 -20.79
N GLY A 196 10.54 -1.40 -21.22
CA GLY A 196 11.96 -1.53 -20.89
C GLY A 196 12.26 -2.27 -19.57
N PHE A 197 11.28 -2.96 -18.99
CA PHE A 197 11.52 -3.80 -17.81
C PHE A 197 12.53 -4.92 -18.14
N PRO A 198 13.46 -5.26 -17.23
CA PRO A 198 14.53 -6.21 -17.54
C PRO A 198 14.02 -7.60 -17.95
N ALA A 199 14.25 -7.99 -19.21
CA ALA A 199 13.83 -9.30 -19.72
C ALA A 199 14.38 -10.52 -18.93
N PRO A 200 15.63 -10.51 -18.40
CA PRO A 200 16.11 -11.58 -17.54
C PRO A 200 15.28 -11.73 -16.26
N LEU A 201 14.81 -10.61 -15.69
CA LEU A 201 13.98 -10.61 -14.50
C LEU A 201 12.62 -11.23 -14.79
N LEU A 202 11.98 -10.87 -15.91
CA LEU A 202 10.70 -11.47 -16.34
C LEU A 202 10.77 -13.01 -16.43
N LYS A 203 11.90 -13.56 -16.89
CA LYS A 203 12.10 -15.01 -17.00
C LYS A 203 12.28 -15.71 -15.65
N SER A 204 12.61 -14.96 -14.60
CA SER A 204 12.74 -15.49 -13.24
C SER A 204 11.42 -15.50 -12.48
N LEU A 205 10.38 -14.82 -12.98
CA LEU A 205 9.08 -14.74 -12.31
C LEU A 205 8.28 -16.02 -12.55
N ASP A 206 7.60 -16.49 -11.51
CA ASP A 206 6.58 -17.54 -11.63
C ASP A 206 5.25 -16.95 -12.11
N ALA A 207 4.88 -15.77 -11.62
CA ALA A 207 3.67 -15.07 -12.03
C ALA A 207 3.77 -13.54 -11.87
N VAL A 208 2.92 -12.84 -12.64
CA VAL A 208 2.73 -11.38 -12.56
C VAL A 208 1.27 -11.10 -12.24
N PHE A 209 1.04 -10.29 -11.22
CA PHE A 209 -0.27 -9.87 -10.75
C PHE A 209 -0.46 -8.38 -11.04
N ALA A 210 -1.48 -8.09 -11.84
CA ALA A 210 -1.81 -6.73 -12.21
C ALA A 210 -2.75 -6.11 -11.17
N LEU A 211 -2.42 -4.91 -10.68
CA LEU A 211 -3.35 -4.11 -9.89
C LEU A 211 -4.19 -3.25 -10.81
N LYS A 212 -5.51 -3.25 -10.60
CA LYS A 212 -6.40 -2.39 -11.37
C LYS A 212 -6.24 -0.94 -10.94
N ALA A 213 -6.50 -0.02 -11.86
CA ALA A 213 -6.67 1.38 -11.50
C ALA A 213 -7.79 1.52 -10.46
N LEU A 214 -7.57 2.32 -9.42
CA LEU A 214 -8.59 2.61 -8.41
C LEU A 214 -9.63 3.59 -8.97
N THR A 215 -10.90 3.32 -8.72
CA THR A 215 -11.99 4.25 -9.02
C THR A 215 -11.86 5.49 -8.11
N PRO A 216 -12.44 6.64 -8.47
CA PRO A 216 -12.39 7.82 -7.61
C PRO A 216 -12.87 7.55 -6.17
N GLY A 217 -13.90 6.71 -6.00
CA GLY A 217 -14.37 6.31 -4.68
C GLY A 217 -13.38 5.41 -3.91
N GLU A 218 -12.71 4.48 -4.60
CA GLU A 218 -11.68 3.64 -4.00
C GLU A 218 -10.43 4.46 -3.60
N VAL A 219 -10.05 5.47 -4.41
CA VAL A 219 -8.96 6.41 -4.07
C VAL A 219 -9.29 7.21 -2.81
N VAL A 220 -10.51 7.75 -2.71
CA VAL A 220 -10.96 8.45 -1.49
C VAL A 220 -10.87 7.55 -0.26
N LEU A 221 -11.29 6.29 -0.39
CA LEU A 221 -11.27 5.34 0.71
C LEU A 221 -9.83 4.98 1.12
N GLU A 222 -8.92 4.83 0.17
CA GLU A 222 -7.49 4.58 0.46
C GLU A 222 -6.88 5.77 1.19
N HIS A 223 -7.07 6.99 0.68
CA HIS A 223 -6.56 8.19 1.33
C HIS A 223 -7.11 8.28 2.75
N TYR A 224 -8.42 8.08 2.94
CA TYR A 224 -9.03 8.07 4.27
C TYR A 224 -8.35 7.06 5.21
N ARG A 225 -8.13 5.82 4.75
CA ARG A 225 -7.44 4.79 5.55
C ARG A 225 -6.01 5.17 5.86
N SER A 226 -5.24 5.64 4.88
CA SER A 226 -3.86 6.08 5.07
C SER A 226 -3.76 7.17 6.13
N PHE A 227 -4.64 8.18 6.10
CA PHE A 227 -4.68 9.22 7.14
C PHE A 227 -5.02 8.63 8.52
N THR A 228 -6.00 7.72 8.62
CA THR A 228 -6.35 7.12 9.92
C THR A 228 -5.22 6.26 10.49
N ASP A 229 -4.54 5.49 9.64
CA ASP A 229 -3.42 4.63 10.05
C ASP A 229 -2.21 5.46 10.47
N GLN A 230 -1.94 6.57 9.78
CA GLN A 230 -0.91 7.52 10.15
C GLN A 230 -1.21 8.19 11.51
N ILE A 231 -2.44 8.62 11.75
CA ILE A 231 -2.84 9.17 13.06
C ILE A 231 -2.68 8.11 14.16
N ALA A 232 -3.11 6.87 13.89
CA ALA A 232 -3.03 5.77 14.83
C ALA A 232 -1.57 5.35 15.13
N SER A 233 -0.65 5.42 14.16
CA SER A 233 0.77 5.10 14.38
C SER A 233 1.45 6.05 15.37
N HIS A 234 0.97 7.30 15.45
CA HIS A 234 1.38 8.26 16.48
C HIS A 234 0.69 8.02 17.83
N GLY A 235 -0.28 7.10 17.94
CA GLY A 235 -1.03 6.81 19.16
C GLY A 235 -2.15 7.82 19.43
N LEU A 236 -2.63 8.50 18.39
CA LEU A 236 -3.69 9.50 18.45
C LEU A 236 -5.02 8.88 17.98
N VAL A 237 -6.13 9.41 18.49
CA VAL A 237 -7.49 9.00 18.09
C VAL A 237 -8.14 10.10 17.24
N LEU A 238 -8.58 9.75 16.04
CA LEU A 238 -9.32 10.67 15.18
C LEU A 238 -10.79 10.78 15.62
N LYS A 239 -11.26 11.99 15.90
CA LYS A 239 -12.66 12.26 16.28
C LYS A 239 -13.45 12.94 15.16
N GLY A 240 -14.58 12.32 14.81
CA GLY A 240 -15.53 12.87 13.84
C GLY A 240 -15.21 12.58 12.37
N GLY A 241 -14.26 11.69 12.09
CA GLY A 241 -13.82 11.36 10.74
C GLY A 241 -12.98 12.45 10.09
N ILE A 242 -12.77 12.32 8.78
CA ILE A 242 -12.01 13.27 7.94
C ILE A 242 -12.99 13.99 7.04
N ASP A 243 -12.92 15.32 7.01
CA ASP A 243 -13.75 16.15 6.13
C ASP A 243 -13.46 15.83 4.65
N GLY A 244 -14.50 15.68 3.84
CA GLY A 244 -14.36 15.38 2.42
C GLY A 244 -13.53 16.41 1.64
N ARG A 245 -13.47 17.67 2.11
CA ARG A 245 -12.60 18.72 1.53
C ARG A 245 -11.12 18.46 1.80
N ILE A 246 -10.78 17.87 2.94
CA ILE A 246 -9.40 17.46 3.27
C ILE A 246 -8.97 16.34 2.32
N LEU A 247 -9.86 15.34 2.13
CA LEU A 247 -9.61 14.26 1.19
C LEU A 247 -9.49 14.79 -0.24
N ALA A 248 -10.42 15.62 -0.70
CA ALA A 248 -10.37 16.25 -2.02
C ALA A 248 -9.11 17.09 -2.23
N HIS A 249 -8.71 17.88 -1.23
CA HIS A 249 -7.49 18.68 -1.28
C HIS A 249 -6.23 17.82 -1.37
N SER A 250 -6.20 16.65 -0.72
CA SER A 250 -5.09 15.69 -0.84
C SER A 250 -5.04 14.93 -2.16
N MET A 251 -6.12 14.97 -2.96
CA MET A 251 -6.25 14.22 -4.22
C MET A 251 -6.00 15.07 -5.48
N ASP A 252 -5.97 16.41 -5.39
CA ASP A 252 -5.93 17.27 -6.57
C ASP A 252 -4.59 17.16 -7.30
N LYS A 253 -4.65 16.64 -8.54
CA LYS A 253 -3.52 16.43 -9.47
C LYS A 253 -3.58 17.35 -10.69
N THR A 254 -4.40 18.42 -10.68
CA THR A 254 -4.60 19.25 -11.89
C THR A 254 -3.49 20.25 -12.22
N THR A 255 -2.32 20.16 -11.58
CA THR A 255 -1.10 20.81 -12.09
C THR A 255 -0.01 19.75 -12.12
N GLU A 256 0.56 19.47 -13.29
CA GLU A 256 1.92 18.93 -13.35
C GLU A 256 2.79 19.69 -12.33
N PRO A 257 3.60 19.03 -11.50
CA PRO A 257 4.64 19.75 -10.79
C PRO A 257 5.72 20.08 -11.82
N CYS A 258 5.52 21.21 -12.52
CA CYS A 258 6.64 22.02 -12.98
C CYS A 258 7.07 23.01 -11.88
N ILE A 259 6.59 22.81 -10.65
CA ILE A 259 7.00 23.52 -9.43
C ILE A 259 7.09 22.47 -8.31
N GLU A 260 8.27 22.34 -7.71
CA GLU A 260 8.50 21.65 -6.44
C GLU A 260 7.55 22.24 -5.37
N ASP A 261 6.98 21.42 -4.48
CA ASP A 261 6.28 21.82 -3.23
C ASP A 261 4.73 21.98 -3.19
N ALA A 262 3.96 21.42 -4.11
CA ALA A 262 2.48 21.35 -3.97
C ALA A 262 1.95 19.98 -3.50
N TRP A 263 2.68 19.33 -2.61
CA TRP A 263 2.19 18.18 -1.83
C TRP A 263 1.99 18.67 -0.40
N LEU A 264 1.06 18.09 0.36
CA LEU A 264 1.30 17.99 1.79
C LEU A 264 2.32 16.87 1.92
N PRO A 265 3.64 17.13 2.08
CA PRO A 265 4.59 16.04 2.22
C PRO A 265 4.14 15.27 3.45
N ARG A 266 4.10 13.94 3.37
CA ARG A 266 3.70 13.10 4.50
C ARG A 266 4.45 13.52 5.79
N ASP A 267 5.68 13.97 5.62
CA ASP A 267 6.57 14.55 6.63
C ASP A 267 5.97 15.72 7.39
N GLU A 268 5.18 16.59 6.75
CA GLU A 268 4.58 17.76 7.41
C GLU A 268 3.38 17.36 8.29
N LEU A 269 2.54 16.43 7.81
CA LEU A 269 1.50 15.86 8.66
C LEU A 269 2.12 15.06 9.81
N ASP A 270 3.14 14.26 9.54
CA ASP A 270 3.87 13.49 10.56
C ASP A 270 4.49 14.39 11.62
N ALA A 271 5.14 15.48 11.20
CA ALA A 271 5.70 16.47 12.12
C ALA A 271 4.61 17.08 13.01
N ARG A 272 3.44 17.42 12.43
CA ARG A 272 2.30 17.98 13.17
C ARG A 272 1.65 16.98 14.13
N LEU A 273 1.54 15.71 13.74
CA LEU A 273 1.04 14.62 14.59
C LEU A 273 2.03 14.33 15.74
N ALA A 274 3.32 14.31 15.45
CA ALA A 274 4.37 14.16 16.47
C ALA A 274 4.34 15.32 17.48
N GLN A 275 4.19 16.56 17.02
CA GLN A 275 4.02 17.73 17.90
C GLN A 275 2.77 17.60 18.79
N ALA A 276 1.63 17.18 18.23
CA ALA A 276 0.41 16.97 19.02
C ALA A 276 0.59 15.90 20.10
N LYS A 277 1.31 14.82 19.78
CA LYS A 277 1.67 13.77 20.75
C LYS A 277 2.56 14.29 21.87
N VAL A 278 3.60 15.06 21.54
CA VAL A 278 4.48 15.69 22.53
C VAL A 278 3.71 16.65 23.45
N ALA A 279 2.68 17.31 22.93
CA ALA A 279 1.78 18.16 23.71
C ALA A 279 0.79 17.39 24.62
N GLY A 280 0.87 16.06 24.70
CA GLY A 280 0.00 15.23 25.55
C GLY A 280 -1.42 15.06 25.03
N VAL A 281 -1.66 15.35 23.76
CA VAL A 281 -2.98 15.20 23.14
C VAL A 281 -3.20 13.72 22.78
N HIS A 282 -4.36 13.17 23.14
CA HIS A 282 -4.74 11.80 22.77
C HIS A 282 -5.82 11.74 21.68
N THR A 283 -6.62 12.79 21.54
CA THR A 283 -7.71 12.87 20.56
C THR A 283 -7.56 14.10 19.69
N VAL A 284 -7.59 13.91 18.38
CA VAL A 284 -7.36 14.96 17.38
C VAL A 284 -8.48 15.01 16.34
N ARG A 285 -8.60 16.15 15.67
CA ARG A 285 -9.43 16.35 14.49
C ARG A 285 -8.61 17.08 13.43
N LEU A 286 -8.76 16.66 12.18
CA LEU A 286 -8.15 17.36 11.04
C LEU A 286 -9.07 18.49 10.58
N VAL A 287 -8.50 19.67 10.34
CA VAL A 287 -9.23 20.85 9.85
C VAL A 287 -8.45 21.47 8.69
N LEU A 288 -9.10 21.68 7.55
CA LEU A 288 -8.52 22.44 6.43
C LEU A 288 -8.75 23.94 6.67
N ARG A 289 -7.68 24.73 6.76
CA ARG A 289 -7.73 26.21 6.86
C ARG A 289 -6.80 26.79 5.82
N GLU A 290 -7.30 27.63 4.92
CA GLU A 290 -6.49 28.32 3.89
C GLU A 290 -5.62 27.36 3.05
N GLY A 291 -6.12 26.15 2.75
CA GLY A 291 -5.36 25.13 2.03
C GLY A 291 -4.37 24.34 2.90
N ILE A 292 -4.33 24.58 4.21
CA ILE A 292 -3.41 23.91 5.13
C ILE A 292 -4.18 22.94 6.03
N ILE A 293 -3.77 21.66 6.05
CA ILE A 293 -4.33 20.63 6.92
C ILE A 293 -3.75 20.80 8.33
N THR A 294 -4.58 21.19 9.30
CA THR A 294 -4.20 21.43 10.69
C THR A 294 -4.70 20.32 11.60
N VAL A 295 -3.85 19.86 12.52
CA VAL A 295 -4.22 18.91 13.58
C VAL A 295 -4.68 19.70 14.81
N VAL A 296 -5.95 19.58 15.17
CA VAL A 296 -6.54 20.31 16.29
C VAL A 296 -6.87 19.33 17.42
N PRO A 297 -6.43 19.56 18.66
CA PRO A 297 -6.81 18.72 19.80
C PRO A 297 -8.31 18.82 20.05
N VAL A 298 -8.95 17.68 20.32
CA VAL A 298 -10.33 17.67 20.80
C VAL A 298 -10.33 17.32 22.27
N GLY A 299 -10.53 18.32 23.13
CA GLY A 299 -10.81 18.07 24.53
C GLY A 299 -12.12 17.28 24.70
N GLU A 300 -12.17 16.39 25.68
CA GLU A 300 -13.42 16.12 26.38
C GLU A 300 -13.87 17.45 26.96
N ARG A 301 -14.95 18.04 26.44
CA ARG A 301 -15.41 19.34 26.92
C ARG A 301 -15.77 19.23 28.40
N SER A 302 -15.03 19.91 29.27
CA SER A 302 -15.62 20.46 30.49
C SER A 302 -16.77 21.38 30.06
N ALA A 303 -17.90 21.24 30.75
CA ALA A 303 -19.22 21.79 30.41
C ALA A 303 -19.35 23.33 30.56
N GLN A 304 -18.47 24.13 29.94
CA GLN A 304 -18.46 25.60 30.10
C GLN A 304 -18.54 26.42 28.80
N ASP A 305 -18.68 25.80 27.63
CA ASP A 305 -18.93 26.50 26.36
C ASP A 305 -20.43 26.76 26.06
N ALA A 306 -21.33 26.48 27.01
CA ALA A 306 -22.76 26.75 26.85
C ALA A 306 -23.18 28.19 27.22
N THR A 307 -22.25 29.04 27.64
CA THR A 307 -22.56 30.40 28.09
C THR A 307 -21.54 31.40 27.56
N ASN A 308 -21.64 31.76 26.28
CA ASN A 308 -21.31 33.11 25.84
C ASN A 308 -21.95 33.42 24.47
N PRO A 309 -23.10 34.12 24.43
CA PRO A 309 -23.75 34.56 23.21
C PRO A 309 -23.38 36.02 22.93
N SER A 310 -22.15 36.33 22.50
CA SER A 310 -21.85 37.65 21.91
C SER A 310 -20.40 37.75 21.42
N ALA A 311 -20.15 37.38 20.16
CA ALA A 311 -19.11 37.98 19.30
C ALA A 311 -19.10 37.28 17.93
N ASP A 312 -20.23 37.34 17.21
CA ASP A 312 -20.27 37.11 15.76
C ASP A 312 -21.43 37.92 15.18
N ALA A 313 -21.29 39.24 15.30
CA ALA A 313 -22.07 40.19 14.52
C ALA A 313 -21.10 40.78 13.49
N HIS A 314 -20.96 40.13 12.34
CA HIS A 314 -20.69 40.76 11.03
C HIS A 314 -20.74 39.70 9.90
N LEU A 315 -21.96 39.37 9.48
CA LEU A 315 -22.24 38.97 8.12
C LEU A 315 -23.36 39.89 7.60
N PRO A 316 -23.20 40.56 6.44
CA PRO A 316 -24.27 41.35 5.87
C PRO A 316 -25.41 40.44 5.41
N SER A 317 -26.58 40.71 5.97
CA SER A 317 -27.87 40.13 5.65
C SER A 317 -28.29 40.48 4.22
N LEU A 318 -28.22 39.50 3.30
CA LEU A 318 -28.94 39.54 2.03
C LEU A 318 -29.94 38.40 1.99
N LEU A 319 -31.14 38.65 2.54
CA LEU A 319 -32.40 37.98 2.16
C LEU A 319 -33.58 38.65 2.86
N THR A 320 -34.04 39.79 2.32
CA THR A 320 -35.44 40.19 2.44
C THR A 320 -35.86 41.00 1.21
N ALA A 321 -36.40 40.32 0.20
CA ALA A 321 -37.35 40.92 -0.72
C ALA A 321 -38.29 39.81 -1.21
N ARG A 322 -39.53 39.82 -0.72
CA ARG A 322 -40.59 38.89 -1.09
C ARG A 322 -41.54 39.62 -2.06
N ARG A 323 -41.86 38.94 -3.17
CA ARG A 323 -43.02 39.09 -4.10
C ARG A 323 -43.09 40.30 -5.05
N GLN A 324 -43.11 40.01 -6.36
CA GLN A 324 -44.30 39.85 -7.23
C GLN A 324 -43.90 39.04 -8.50
N VAL A 325 -44.47 37.85 -8.75
CA VAL A 325 -45.61 37.47 -9.65
C VAL A 325 -45.24 37.35 -11.15
N SER A 326 -45.71 36.23 -11.75
CA SER A 326 -45.71 35.77 -13.16
C SER A 326 -44.37 35.23 -13.71
N ASP A 327 -44.27 34.17 -14.50
CA ASP A 327 -45.16 33.09 -14.94
C ASP A 327 -44.23 32.04 -15.60
N GLY A 328 -44.66 30.78 -15.66
CA GLY A 328 -44.23 29.90 -16.77
C GLY A 328 -43.22 28.80 -16.47
N THR A 329 -43.76 27.58 -16.50
CA THR A 329 -43.15 26.32 -16.98
C THR A 329 -42.05 25.67 -16.13
N GLY A 330 -42.41 24.50 -15.59
CA GLY A 330 -41.57 23.70 -14.71
C GLY A 330 -40.71 22.67 -15.41
N VAL A 331 -39.65 22.26 -14.70
CA VAL A 331 -38.97 20.98 -14.88
C VAL A 331 -38.71 20.44 -13.47
N ARG A 332 -39.27 19.25 -13.18
CA ARG A 332 -39.16 18.54 -11.90
C ARG A 332 -37.79 17.84 -11.82
N ASN A 333 -36.93 18.25 -10.89
CA ASN A 333 -35.83 17.40 -10.44
C ASN A 333 -36.32 16.47 -9.32
N ARG A 334 -36.27 15.16 -9.60
CA ARG A 334 -36.71 14.07 -8.73
C ARG A 334 -35.55 13.67 -7.83
N MET A 335 -35.76 13.76 -6.52
CA MET A 335 -34.86 13.31 -5.47
C MET A 335 -34.79 11.77 -5.52
N VAL A 336 -33.58 11.20 -5.63
CA VAL A 336 -33.36 9.74 -5.49
C VAL A 336 -32.76 9.50 -4.11
N THR A 337 -33.54 8.83 -3.26
CA THR A 337 -33.12 8.31 -1.97
C THR A 337 -32.72 6.85 -2.17
N ILE A 338 -31.50 6.47 -1.80
CA ILE A 338 -31.07 5.06 -1.73
C ILE A 338 -31.25 4.61 -0.27
N PRO A 339 -31.97 3.51 0.01
CA PRO A 339 -32.09 2.97 1.36
C PRO A 339 -30.87 2.12 1.73
N ASN A 340 -30.46 2.21 2.99
CA ASN A 340 -29.45 1.33 3.59
C ASN A 340 -29.96 -0.11 3.69
N ALA A 341 -29.19 -1.04 3.11
CA ALA A 341 -28.99 -2.41 3.59
C ALA A 341 -27.65 -2.91 3.05
#